data_AF-A0A6B2DAK3-F1
#
_entry.id   AF-A0A6B2DAK3-F1
#
_cell.length_a   1.000
_cell.length_b   1.000
_cell.length_c   1.000
_cell.angle_alpha   90.00
_cell.angle_beta   90.00
_cell.angle_gamma   90.00
#
_symmetry.space_group_name_H-M   'P 1'
#
loop_
_entity.id
_entity.type
_entity.pdbx_description
1 polymer ?
#
loop_
_entity_poly.entity_id
_entity_poly.type
_entity_poly.pdbx_seq_one_letter_code
_entity_poly.pdbx_strand_id
1 'polypeptide(L)' 'MGSEVFVRAAGIGSTVTYLVAGQVLPRLCRRGEVVGEAVPDAETDGNWILVRTHGCPDGAAPEWVRESDIIDVVAPG' A
#
# COMPACT_ATOMS: atom_id res chain seq x y z
N MET A 1 -17.40 -11.74 17.50
CA MET A 1 -16.61 -10.52 17.26
C MET A 1 -15.86 -10.73 15.95
N GLY A 2 -16.50 -10.35 14.85
CA GLY A 2 -15.92 -10.46 13.52
C GLY A 2 -15.00 -9.26 13.31
N SER A 3 -13.73 -9.53 13.06
CA SER A 3 -12.79 -8.55 12.55
C SER A 3 -13.16 -8.31 11.08
N GLU A 4 -14.25 -7.60 10.82
CA GLU A 4 -14.48 -6.98 9.53
C GLU A 4 -13.48 -5.83 9.42
N VAL A 5 -12.24 -6.19 9.06
CA VAL A 5 -11.25 -5.25 8.56
C VAL A 5 -11.78 -4.81 7.20
N PHE A 6 -12.77 -3.91 7.23
CA PHE A 6 -13.02 -3.02 6.10
C PHE A 6 -11.70 -2.31 5.89
N VAL A 7 -10.98 -2.67 4.83
CA VAL A 7 -9.91 -1.87 4.27
C VAL A 7 -10.56 -0.51 3.99
N ARG A 8 -10.49 0.41 4.96
CA ARG A 8 -10.66 1.82 4.68
C ARG A 8 -9.53 2.10 3.71
N ALA A 9 -9.89 2.41 2.46
CA ALA A 9 -8.96 2.78 1.41
C ALA A 9 -7.83 3.60 2.05
N ALA A 10 -6.60 3.10 1.95
CA ALA A 10 -5.47 3.70 2.65
C ALA A 10 -5.36 5.17 2.18
N GLY A 11 -5.76 6.09 3.06
CA GLY A 11 -5.81 7.51 2.73
C GLY A 11 -4.42 8.13 2.76
N ILE A 12 -4.24 9.27 2.09
CA ILE A 12 -2.98 10.02 2.12
C ILE A 12 -2.54 10.25 3.57
N GLY A 13 -1.25 10.03 3.84
CA GLY A 13 -0.64 10.09 5.18
C GLY A 13 -0.78 8.80 5.99
N SER A 14 -1.54 7.81 5.53
CA SER A 14 -1.58 6.49 6.17
C SER A 14 -0.26 5.76 5.93
N THR A 15 0.20 5.04 6.94
CA THR A 15 1.32 4.11 6.78
C THR A 15 0.78 2.73 6.42
N VAL A 16 1.31 2.12 5.37
CA VAL A 16 0.89 0.81 4.87
C VAL A 16 2.04 -0.19 4.92
N THR A 17 1.71 -1.45 5.20
CA THR A 17 2.59 -2.59 4.99
C THR A 17 2.08 -3.40 3.81
N TYR A 18 2.94 -3.68 2.84
CA TYR A 18 2.56 -4.31 1.58
C TYR A 18 3.55 -5.36 1.10
N LEU A 19 3.05 -6.30 0.30
CA LEU A 19 3.84 -7.34 -0.36
C LEU A 19 4.56 -6.79 -1.59
N VAL A 20 5.82 -7.18 -1.79
CA VAL A 20 6.56 -6.85 -3.02
C VAL A 20 6.19 -7.82 -4.13
N ALA A 21 5.60 -7.30 -5.21
CA ALA A 21 5.21 -8.10 -6.36
C ALA A 21 6.41 -8.84 -7.00
N GLY A 22 6.20 -10.10 -7.41
CA GLY A 22 7.17 -10.87 -8.19
C GLY A 22 8.26 -11.61 -7.39
N GLN A 23 8.23 -11.60 -6.06
CA GLN A 23 9.18 -12.37 -5.24
C GLN A 23 8.58 -13.73 -4.83
N VAL A 24 9.19 -14.82 -5.30
CA VAL A 24 8.76 -16.22 -5.06
C VAL A 24 9.25 -16.76 -3.69
N LEU A 25 10.11 -16.02 -2.99
CA LEU A 25 10.73 -16.38 -1.71
C LEU A 25 10.25 -15.44 -0.58
N PRO A 26 10.38 -15.82 0.71
CA PRO A 26 9.37 -15.57 1.73
C PRO A 26 9.04 -14.09 1.88
N ARG A 27 7.84 -13.73 1.40
CA ARG A 27 7.06 -12.49 1.61
C ARG A 27 7.86 -11.37 2.29
N LEU A 28 8.76 -10.75 1.51
CA LEU A 28 9.38 -9.51 1.93
C LEU A 28 8.30 -8.43 1.92
N CYS A 29 7.79 -8.12 3.10
CA CYS A 29 6.89 -6.99 3.30
C CYS A 29 7.72 -5.72 3.34
N ARG A 30 7.23 -4.67 2.68
CA ARG A 30 7.75 -3.31 2.80
C ARG A 30 6.75 -2.45 3.55
N ARG A 31 7.27 -1.39 4.14
CA ARG A 31 6.46 -0.37 4.80
C ARG A 31 6.66 0.97 4.10
N GLY A 32 5.59 1.73 3.92
CA GLY A 32 5.64 3.04 3.29
C GLY A 32 4.46 3.91 3.66
N GLU A 33 4.51 5.15 3.25
CA GLU A 33 3.45 6.13 3.45
C GLU A 33 2.65 6.32 2.16
N VAL A 34 1.33 6.40 2.25
CA VAL A 34 0.48 6.76 1.12
C VAL A 34 0.65 8.24 0.83
N VAL A 35 1.09 8.56 -0.38
CA VAL A 35 1.42 9.94 -0.81
C VAL A 35 0.50 10.46 -1.92
N GLY A 36 -0.47 9.67 -2.36
CA GLY A 36 -1.42 10.06 -3.40
C GLY A 36 -2.78 9.40 -3.22
N GLU A 37 -3.79 9.89 -3.94
CA GLU A 37 -5.12 9.30 -3.94
C GLU A 37 -5.10 7.90 -4.58
N ALA A 38 -6.00 7.04 -4.10
CA ALA A 38 -6.23 5.74 -4.71
C ALA A 38 -6.78 5.93 -6.14
N VAL A 39 -6.18 5.23 -7.10
CA VAL A 39 -6.60 5.27 -8.50
C VAL A 39 -7.23 3.91 -8.85
N PRO A 40 -8.44 3.85 -9.42
CA PRO A 40 -9.03 2.59 -9.83
C PRO A 40 -8.18 1.91 -10.90
N ASP A 41 -8.01 0.60 -10.79
CA ASP A 41 -7.39 -0.19 -11.85
C ASP A 41 -8.38 -0.39 -13.01
N ALA A 42 -7.88 -0.25 -14.24
CA ALA A 42 -8.73 -0.32 -15.43
C ALA A 42 -9.13 -1.76 -15.82
N GLU A 43 -8.41 -2.76 -15.33
CA GLU A 43 -8.52 -4.17 -15.76
C GLU A 43 -9.14 -5.05 -14.66
N THR A 44 -9.29 -4.53 -13.44
CA THR A 44 -9.71 -5.28 -12.25
C THR A 44 -10.55 -4.40 -11.32
N ASP A 45 -11.41 -4.99 -10.50
CA ASP A 45 -12.23 -4.27 -9.48
C ASP A 45 -11.41 -3.79 -8.27
N GLY A 46 -10.11 -3.47 -8.44
CA GLY A 46 -9.20 -3.07 -7.37
C GLY A 46 -8.64 -1.65 -7.56
N ASN A 47 -7.97 -1.13 -6.53
CA ASN A 47 -7.30 0.17 -6.59
C ASN A 47 -5.77 0.04 -6.61
N TRP A 48 -5.11 1.03 -7.22
CA TRP A 48 -3.70 1.32 -7.09
C TRP A 48 -3.47 2.41 -6.07
N ILE A 49 -2.55 2.18 -5.15
CA ILE A 49 -2.19 3.09 -4.07
C ILE A 49 -0.76 3.58 -4.31
N LEU A 50 -0.56 4.89 -4.29
CA LEU A 50 0.76 5.49 -4.47
C LEU A 50 1.49 5.55 -3.11
N VAL A 51 2.57 4.79 -2.97
CA VAL A 51 3.28 4.58 -1.70
C VAL A 51 4.73 5.03 -1.80
N ARG A 52 5.17 5.89 -0.89
CA ARG A 52 6.60 6.16 -0.68
C ARG A 52 7.16 5.17 0.34
N THR A 53 8.01 4.26 -0.13
CA THR A 53 8.65 3.26 0.73
C THR A 53 9.59 3.92 1.74
N HIS A 54 9.53 3.48 3.00
CA HIS A 54 10.48 3.92 4.02
C HIS A 54 11.89 3.39 3.71
N GLY A 55 12.90 4.23 3.95
CA GLY A 55 14.31 3.88 3.69
C GLY A 55 14.75 4.08 2.23
N CYS A 56 13.86 4.53 1.34
CA CYS A 56 14.28 5.04 0.04
C CYS A 56 14.97 6.41 0.18
N PRO A 57 16.01 6.68 -0.63
CA PRO A 57 16.70 7.96 -0.62
C PRO A 57 15.74 9.10 -1.01
N ASP A 58 16.01 10.30 -0.47
CA ASP A 58 15.24 11.49 -0.82
C ASP A 58 15.25 11.73 -2.33
N GLY A 59 14.06 11.95 -2.89
CA GLY A 59 13.85 12.09 -4.33
C GLY A 59 13.56 10.78 -5.08
N ALA A 60 13.56 9.63 -4.41
CA ALA A 60 13.05 8.40 -4.99
C ALA A 60 11.57 8.56 -5.39
N ALA A 61 11.24 8.08 -6.60
CA ALA A 61 9.87 8.06 -7.07
C ALA A 61 9.03 7.13 -6.17
N PRO A 62 7.78 7.52 -5.82
CA PRO A 62 6.86 6.62 -5.15
C PRO A 62 6.53 5.40 -6.02
N GLU A 63 6.15 4.31 -5.35
CA GLU A 63 5.76 3.02 -5.95
C GLU A 63 4.24 2.91 -6.04
N TRP A 64 3.74 2.37 -7.15
CA TRP A 64 2.33 1.98 -7.26
C TRP A 64 2.16 0.57 -6.71
N VAL A 65 1.35 0.45 -5.67
CA VAL A 65 1.08 -0.80 -4.95
C VAL A 65 -0.38 -1.17 -5.16
N ARG A 66 -0.65 -2.45 -5.44
CA ARG A 66 -2.03 -2.94 -5.49
C ARG A 66 -2.65 -2.89 -4.12
N GLU A 67 -3.89 -2.43 -4.02
CA GLU A 67 -4.63 -2.46 -2.75
C GLU A 67 -4.71 -3.89 -2.18
N SER A 68 -4.82 -4.91 -3.04
CA SER A 68 -4.83 -6.33 -2.63
C SER A 68 -3.50 -6.82 -2.05
N ASP A 69 -2.39 -6.11 -2.30
CA ASP A 69 -1.07 -6.43 -1.76
C ASP A 69 -0.81 -5.73 -0.42
N ILE A 70 -1.69 -4.82 0.01
CA ILE A 70 -1.63 -4.17 1.31
C ILE A 70 -2.21 -5.10 2.37
N ILE A 71 -1.41 -5.42 3.36
CA ILE A 71 -1.76 -6.38 4.42
C ILE A 71 -2.02 -5.71 5.78
N ASP A 72 -1.61 -4.45 5.94
CA ASP A 72 -1.84 -3.64 7.14
C ASP A 72 -1.87 -2.16 6.81
N VAL A 73 -2.76 -1.40 7.48
CA VAL A 73 -2.92 0.04 7.31
C VAL A 73 -3.01 0.71 8.68
N VAL A 74 -2.13 1.68 8.92
CA VAL A 74 -2.15 2.55 10.09
C VAL A 74 -2.56 3.94 9.63
N ALA A 75 -3.76 4.38 10.04
CA ALA A 75 -4.26 5.71 9.74
C ALA A 75 -3.34 6.81 10.31
N PRO A 76 -3.26 7.99 9.67
CA PRO A 76 -2.55 9.14 10.24
C PRO A 76 -3.17 9.50 11.60
N GLY A 77 -2.30 9.81 12.57
CA GLY A 77 -2.69 10.22 13.92
C GLY A 77 -3.21 11.65 14.01
#